data_AF-A0A090MMX2-F1
#
_entry.id   AF-A0A090MMX2-F1
#
_cell.length_a   1.000
_cell.length_b   1.000
_cell.length_c   1.000
_cell.angle_alpha   90.00
_cell.angle_beta   90.00
_cell.angle_gamma   90.00
#
_symmetry.space_group_name_H-M   'P 1'
#
loop_
_entity.id
_entity.type
_entity.pdbx_description
1 polymer ?
#
loop_
_entity_poly.entity_id
_entity_poly.type
_entity_poly.pdbx_seq_one_letter_code
_entity_poly.pdbx_strand_id
1 'polypeptide(L)'
;MKQGRKRKQSITLAPELIDVREIEHRLIRAFRTLRALPDPERRFFQQKSAWPEVLQSFEEAYGYTDARMPKFRPTPFDCGDYLTALDWVRGLDAPAVRLIVARSFDYSFHQMGRRIGKSADTAGRYYKDAIRYAWAMANNLVQENKTGKSTGMPMTYKKTQYMVFGG
;
A
#
# COMPACT_ATOMS: atom_id res chain seq x y z
N MET A 1 -12.36 33.98 -53.28
CA MET A 1 -11.32 33.22 -52.54
C MET A 1 -11.89 32.82 -51.18
N LYS A 2 -12.16 31.52 -50.93
CA LYS A 2 -12.73 31.03 -49.66
C LYS A 2 -11.60 30.43 -48.81
N GLN A 3 -11.15 31.13 -47.78
CA GLN A 3 -10.20 30.59 -46.81
C GLN A 3 -10.92 29.60 -45.89
N GLY A 4 -10.62 28.31 -46.08
CA GLY A 4 -11.08 27.23 -45.23
C GLY A 4 -10.48 27.35 -43.83
N ARG A 5 -11.34 27.59 -42.84
CA ARG A 5 -11.01 27.55 -41.41
C ARG A 5 -10.61 26.10 -41.07
N LYS A 6 -9.31 25.82 -40.96
CA LYS A 6 -8.82 24.53 -40.45
C LYS A 6 -9.37 24.34 -39.04
N ARG A 7 -10.35 23.46 -38.88
CA ARG A 7 -10.83 23.02 -37.55
C ARG A 7 -9.63 22.43 -36.83
N LYS A 8 -9.20 23.08 -35.73
CA LYS A 8 -8.27 22.48 -34.77
C LYS A 8 -8.93 21.18 -34.32
N GLN A 9 -8.36 20.05 -34.71
CA GLN A 9 -8.78 18.76 -34.18
C GLN A 9 -8.51 18.82 -32.68
N SER A 10 -9.58 18.77 -31.88
CA SER A 10 -9.47 18.51 -30.45
C SER A 10 -8.84 17.14 -30.31
N ILE A 11 -7.59 17.10 -29.84
CA ILE A 11 -6.94 15.86 -29.43
C ILE A 11 -7.74 15.37 -28.24
N THR A 12 -8.67 14.44 -28.48
CA THR A 12 -9.29 13.66 -27.41
C THR A 12 -8.18 12.77 -26.85
N LEU A 13 -7.47 13.26 -25.84
CA LEU A 13 -6.51 12.47 -25.08
C LEU A 13 -7.30 11.26 -24.54
N ALA A 14 -6.91 10.06 -24.96
CA ALA A 14 -7.34 8.84 -24.30
C ALA A 14 -7.15 9.02 -22.79
N PRO A 15 -8.04 8.48 -21.93
CA PRO A 15 -7.83 8.54 -20.49
C PRO A 15 -6.42 8.04 -20.21
N GLU A 16 -5.55 8.89 -19.65
CA GLU A 16 -4.18 8.52 -19.34
C GLU A 16 -4.23 7.40 -18.30
N LEU A 17 -4.10 6.16 -18.77
CA LEU A 17 -4.10 5.00 -17.91
C LEU A 17 -2.93 5.13 -16.94
N ILE A 18 -3.22 5.00 -15.65
CA ILE A 18 -2.18 5.04 -14.62
C ILE A 18 -1.31 3.80 -14.81
N ASP A 19 0.01 3.96 -14.86
CA ASP A 19 0.94 2.85 -15.01
C ASP A 19 0.96 1.94 -13.76
N VAL A 20 1.25 0.65 -13.95
CA VAL A 20 1.29 -0.35 -12.89
C VAL A 20 2.34 0.00 -11.84
N ARG A 21 3.51 0.51 -12.26
CA ARG A 21 4.59 0.91 -11.34
C ARG A 21 4.20 2.12 -10.50
N GLU A 22 3.47 3.05 -11.09
CA GLU A 22 2.97 4.23 -10.38
C GLU A 22 1.99 3.82 -9.29
N ILE A 23 1.10 2.87 -9.58
CA ILE A 23 0.18 2.31 -8.58
C ILE A 23 0.91 1.58 -7.47
N GLU A 24 1.93 0.77 -7.81
CA GLU A 24 2.78 0.12 -6.83
C GLU A 24 3.43 1.15 -5.89
N HIS A 25 4.02 2.21 -6.44
CA HIS A 25 4.63 3.28 -5.66
C HIS A 25 3.62 4.00 -4.76
N ARG A 26 2.45 4.35 -5.30
CA ARG A 26 1.39 5.03 -4.53
C ARG A 26 0.86 4.16 -3.41
N LEU A 27 0.67 2.86 -3.64
CA LEU A 27 0.27 1.92 -2.59
C LEU A 27 1.32 1.79 -1.49
N ILE A 28 2.60 1.62 -1.86
CA ILE A 28 3.70 1.53 -0.88
C ILE A 28 3.76 2.83 -0.06
N ARG A 29 3.65 4.00 -0.70
CA ARG A 29 3.62 5.30 -0.01
C ARG A 29 2.40 5.45 0.87
N ALA A 30 1.23 4.99 0.43
CA ALA A 30 -0.01 5.05 1.20
C ALA A 30 0.11 4.25 2.51
N PHE A 31 0.61 3.02 2.46
CA PHE A 31 0.83 2.21 3.67
C PHE A 31 1.94 2.79 4.57
N ARG A 32 3.00 3.36 4.01
CA ARG A 32 4.03 4.08 4.79
C ARG A 32 3.46 5.32 5.48
N THR A 33 2.56 6.03 4.81
CA THR A 33 1.85 7.20 5.33
C THR A 33 0.91 6.79 6.46
N LEU A 34 0.09 5.75 6.25
CA LEU A 34 -0.80 5.21 7.27
C LEU A 34 -0.05 4.84 8.55
N ARG A 35 1.15 4.26 8.43
CA ARG A 35 2.02 3.92 9.58
C ARG A 35 2.63 5.15 10.27
N ALA A 36 2.87 6.22 9.52
CA ALA A 36 3.46 7.45 10.06
C ALA A 36 2.43 8.32 10.77
N LEU A 37 1.15 8.19 10.43
CA LEU A 37 0.07 8.92 11.09
C LEU A 37 -0.02 8.51 12.56
N PRO A 38 -0.20 9.48 13.48
CA PRO A 38 -0.39 9.18 14.89
C PRO A 38 -1.69 8.40 15.06
N ASP A 39 -1.59 7.20 15.64
CA ASP A 39 -2.76 6.44 16.06
C ASP A 39 -3.42 7.18 17.26
N PRO A 40 -4.64 7.72 17.10
CA PRO A 40 -5.30 8.49 18.15
C PRO A 40 -5.56 7.64 19.39
N GLU A 41 -5.86 6.35 19.21
CA GLU A 41 -6.19 5.43 20.29
C GLU A 41 -4.95 4.98 21.08
N ARG A 42 -3.79 4.97 20.42
CA ARG A 42 -2.50 4.60 21.05
C ARG A 42 -2.15 5.45 22.27
N ARG A 43 -2.64 6.70 22.34
CA ARG A 43 -2.44 7.58 23.50
C ARG A 43 -3.15 7.08 24.76
N PHE A 44 -4.31 6.45 24.62
CA PHE A 44 -5.08 5.93 25.75
C PHE A 44 -4.50 4.63 26.30
N PHE A 45 -3.82 3.83 25.46
CA PHE A 45 -3.21 2.57 25.89
C PHE A 45 -1.74 2.69 26.38
N GLN A 46 -1.15 3.89 26.32
CA GLN A 46 0.26 4.12 26.67
C GLN A 46 0.48 4.98 27.93
N GLN A 47 -0.54 5.11 28.78
CA GLN A 47 -0.40 5.83 30.04
C GLN A 47 0.41 4.99 31.05
N LYS A 48 1.73 5.01 30.91
CA LYS A 48 2.64 4.56 31.97
C LYS A 48 2.78 5.72 32.96
N SER A 49 2.43 5.47 34.22
CA SER A 49 2.69 6.39 35.33
C SER A 49 4.19 6.68 35.42
N ALA A 50 4.61 7.88 35.03
CA ALA A 50 6.00 8.33 35.15
C ALA A 50 6.21 8.94 36.54
N TRP A 51 6.57 8.09 37.48
CA TRP A 51 7.09 8.45 38.81
C TRP A 51 8.16 7.39 39.18
N PRO A 52 9.35 7.80 39.69
CA PRO A 52 10.63 7.91 38.96
C PRO A 52 11.52 6.64 39.05
N GLU A 53 12.64 6.42 38.34
CA GLU A 53 13.76 7.31 37.98
C GLU A 53 14.38 6.82 36.65
N VAL A 54 14.40 7.68 35.62
CA VAL A 54 15.20 7.43 34.41
C VAL A 54 16.62 7.90 34.75
N LEU A 55 17.49 6.98 35.15
CA LEU A 55 18.93 7.22 35.18
C LEU A 55 19.40 7.45 33.74
N GLN A 56 19.36 8.71 33.29
CA GLN A 56 20.05 9.09 32.06
C GLN A 56 21.54 8.95 32.31
N SER A 57 22.23 8.19 31.46
CA SER A 57 23.69 8.16 31.50
C SER A 57 24.21 9.58 31.21
N PHE A 58 25.40 9.92 31.73
CA PHE A 58 26.04 11.21 31.47
C PHE A 58 26.09 11.53 29.96
N GLU A 59 26.30 10.53 29.12
CA GLU A 59 26.37 10.65 27.65
C GLU A 59 25.00 11.04 27.02
N GLU A 60 23.89 10.50 27.55
CA GLU A 60 22.53 10.86 27.10
C GLU A 60 22.15 12.29 27.54
N ALA A 61 22.61 12.73 28.72
CA ALA A 61 22.35 14.07 29.25
C ALA A 61 23.00 15.20 28.41
N TYR A 62 24.13 14.90 27.77
CA TYR A 62 24.82 15.82 26.84
C TYR A 62 24.45 15.62 25.37
N GLY A 63 23.40 14.83 25.08
CA GLY A 63 22.85 14.68 23.72
C GLY A 63 23.69 13.82 22.79
N TYR A 64 24.58 12.98 23.32
CA TYR A 64 25.38 12.03 22.54
C TYR A 64 24.50 10.83 22.15
N THR A 65 23.53 11.05 21.27
CA THR A 65 22.70 9.97 20.72
C THR A 65 23.29 9.46 19.42
N ASP A 66 23.41 8.13 19.30
CA ASP A 66 23.78 7.48 18.05
C ASP A 66 22.94 7.99 16.88
N ALA A 67 23.60 8.19 15.73
CA ALA A 67 22.93 8.62 14.50
C ALA A 67 21.87 7.59 14.08
N ARG A 68 20.59 7.92 14.27
CA ARG A 68 19.47 7.09 13.81
C ARG A 68 19.07 7.48 12.39
N MET A 69 18.84 6.48 11.53
CA MET A 69 18.29 6.73 10.21
C MET A 69 16.94 7.46 10.31
N PRO A 70 16.71 8.52 9.50
CA PRO A 70 15.47 9.26 9.54
C PRO A 70 14.29 8.38 9.14
N LYS A 71 13.23 8.39 9.96
CA LYS A 71 11.97 7.73 9.64
C LYS A 71 11.32 8.40 8.44
N PHE A 72 10.60 7.63 7.63
CA PHE A 72 9.75 8.16 6.57
C PHE A 72 8.82 9.26 7.12
N ARG A 73 8.81 10.43 6.48
CA ARG A 73 7.92 11.55 6.79
C ARG A 73 7.00 11.76 5.58
N PRO A 74 5.67 11.60 5.74
CA PRO A 74 4.74 11.81 4.64
C PRO A 74 4.71 13.28 4.24
N THR A 75 4.59 13.54 2.94
CA THR A 75 4.35 14.88 2.40
C THR A 75 2.85 15.23 2.49
N PRO A 76 2.46 16.52 2.40
CA PRO A 76 1.04 16.89 2.35
C PRO A 76 0.28 16.21 1.22
N PHE A 77 0.94 15.98 0.08
CA PHE A 77 0.38 15.23 -1.04
C PHE A 77 0.08 13.77 -0.65
N ASP A 78 1.03 13.10 0.03
CA ASP A 78 0.83 11.72 0.49
C ASP A 78 -0.37 11.61 1.44
N CYS A 79 -0.54 12.59 2.34
CA CYS A 79 -1.67 12.65 3.26
C CYS A 79 -3.03 12.90 2.56
N GLY A 80 -3.05 13.58 1.41
CA GLY A 80 -4.26 13.73 0.61
C GLY A 80 -4.56 12.49 -0.23
N ASP A 81 -3.52 11.81 -0.70
CA ASP A 81 -3.64 10.77 -1.71
C ASP A 81 -3.83 9.36 -1.16
N TYR A 82 -3.34 9.08 0.05
CA TYR A 82 -3.25 7.70 0.56
C TYR A 82 -4.61 6.98 0.65
N LEU A 83 -5.70 7.69 0.97
CA LEU A 83 -7.04 7.08 1.04
C LEU A 83 -7.54 6.63 -0.32
N THR A 84 -7.28 7.42 -1.37
CA THR A 84 -7.60 7.06 -2.76
C THR A 84 -6.85 5.80 -3.18
N ALA A 85 -5.56 5.72 -2.86
CA ALA A 85 -4.75 4.54 -3.14
C ALA A 85 -5.24 3.30 -2.36
N LEU A 86 -5.63 3.47 -1.09
CA LEU A 86 -6.15 2.38 -0.27
C LEU A 86 -7.53 1.86 -0.74
N ASP A 87 -8.34 2.70 -1.38
CA ASP A 87 -9.63 2.28 -1.92
C ASP A 87 -9.47 1.23 -3.04
N TRP A 88 -8.40 1.31 -3.83
CA TRP A 88 -8.13 0.34 -4.90
C TRP A 88 -7.88 -1.09 -4.42
N VAL A 89 -7.43 -1.25 -3.17
CA VAL A 89 -7.17 -2.56 -2.56
C VAL A 89 -8.32 -3.06 -1.69
N ARG A 90 -9.42 -2.32 -1.57
CA ARG A 90 -10.55 -2.65 -0.71
C ARG A 90 -11.23 -3.98 -1.05
N GLY A 91 -11.22 -4.37 -2.32
CA GLY A 91 -11.79 -5.64 -2.78
C GLY A 91 -10.81 -6.83 -2.77
N LEU A 92 -9.56 -6.63 -2.35
CA LEU A 92 -8.60 -7.72 -2.20
C LEU A 92 -8.84 -8.52 -0.92
N ASP A 93 -8.53 -9.81 -0.97
CA ASP A 93 -8.49 -10.64 0.23
C ASP A 93 -7.37 -10.17 1.17
N ALA A 94 -7.58 -10.32 2.48
CA ALA A 94 -6.66 -9.90 3.53
C ALA A 94 -5.20 -10.36 3.33
N PRO A 95 -4.89 -11.59 2.91
CA PRO A 95 -3.52 -12.03 2.72
C PRO A 95 -2.85 -11.41 1.49
N ALA A 96 -3.60 -11.06 0.44
CA ALA A 96 -3.06 -10.30 -0.68
C ALA A 96 -2.67 -8.88 -0.22
N VAL A 97 -3.52 -8.24 0.59
CA VAL A 97 -3.21 -6.95 1.23
C VAL A 97 -1.98 -7.06 2.13
N ARG A 98 -1.84 -8.14 2.93
CA ARG A 98 -0.66 -8.38 3.78
C ARG A 98 0.64 -8.44 2.97
N LEU A 99 0.64 -8.94 1.73
CA LEU A 99 1.83 -8.94 0.88
C LEU A 99 2.23 -7.52 0.47
N ILE A 100 1.26 -6.65 0.15
CA ILE A 100 1.50 -5.24 -0.18
C ILE A 100 2.03 -4.50 1.06
N VAL A 101 1.41 -4.72 2.22
CA VAL A 101 1.86 -4.17 3.49
C VAL A 101 3.29 -4.63 3.78
N ALA A 102 3.61 -5.92 3.64
CA ALA A 102 4.97 -6.43 3.84
C ALA A 102 6.00 -5.74 2.94
N ARG A 103 5.64 -5.44 1.69
CA ARG A 103 6.51 -4.66 0.78
C ARG A 103 6.70 -3.22 1.24
N SER A 104 5.71 -2.60 1.89
CA SER A 104 5.88 -1.26 2.50
C SER A 104 6.87 -1.23 3.68
N PHE A 105 7.09 -2.39 4.33
CA PHE A 105 8.12 -2.63 5.35
C PHE A 105 9.49 -3.04 4.76
N ASP A 106 9.66 -2.93 3.44
CA ASP A 106 10.89 -3.29 2.73
C ASP A 106 11.27 -4.77 2.86
N TYR A 107 10.29 -5.66 3.09
CA TYR A 107 10.56 -7.10 3.12
C TYR A 107 10.89 -7.63 1.73
N SER A 108 11.88 -8.51 1.67
CA SER A 108 12.22 -9.24 0.45
C SER A 108 11.19 -10.33 0.17
N PHE A 109 11.05 -10.74 -1.09
CA PHE A 109 10.15 -11.85 -1.45
C PHE A 109 10.53 -13.16 -0.77
N HIS A 110 11.80 -13.35 -0.43
CA HIS A 110 12.25 -14.50 0.35
C HIS A 110 11.70 -14.46 1.78
N GLN A 111 11.76 -13.31 2.45
CA GLN A 111 11.18 -13.13 3.79
C GLN A 111 9.66 -13.30 3.77
N MET A 112 8.99 -12.77 2.74
CA MET A 112 7.55 -12.93 2.56
C MET A 112 7.18 -14.41 2.36
N GLY A 113 7.87 -15.10 1.45
CA GLY A 113 7.70 -16.53 1.20
C GLY A 113 7.84 -17.38 2.46
N ARG A 114 8.90 -17.14 3.25
CA ARG A 114 9.13 -17.83 4.53
C ARG A 114 7.96 -17.63 5.52
N ARG A 115 7.38 -16.43 5.58
CA ARG A 115 6.23 -16.14 6.47
C ARG A 115 4.92 -16.79 6.03
N ILE A 116 4.70 -16.95 4.73
CA ILE A 116 3.49 -17.59 4.19
C ILE A 116 3.66 -19.10 3.94
N GLY A 117 4.86 -19.65 4.21
CA GLY A 117 5.18 -21.06 3.93
C GLY A 117 5.26 -21.41 2.44
N LYS A 118 5.69 -20.47 1.58
CA LYS A 118 5.81 -20.65 0.12
C LYS A 118 7.17 -20.20 -0.40
N SER A 119 7.48 -20.54 -1.66
CA SER A 119 8.70 -20.06 -2.32
C SER A 119 8.65 -18.54 -2.58
N ALA A 120 9.82 -17.92 -2.68
CA ALA A 120 9.95 -16.49 -3.00
C ALA A 120 9.29 -16.13 -4.34
N ASP A 121 9.39 -17.02 -5.34
CA ASP A 121 8.74 -16.83 -6.64
C ASP A 121 7.21 -16.81 -6.52
N THR A 122 6.64 -17.72 -5.72
CA THR A 122 5.19 -17.77 -5.47
C THR A 122 4.71 -16.48 -4.77
N ALA A 123 5.44 -16.03 -3.75
CA ALA A 123 5.14 -14.77 -3.07
C ALA A 123 5.22 -13.56 -4.03
N GLY A 124 6.21 -13.55 -4.93
CA GLY A 124 6.37 -12.52 -5.95
C GLY A 124 5.23 -12.51 -6.97
N ARG A 125 4.75 -13.68 -7.41
CA ARG A 125 3.59 -13.79 -8.31
C ARG A 125 2.33 -13.25 -7.63
N TYR A 126 2.03 -13.69 -6.41
CA TYR A 126 0.86 -13.24 -5.66
C TYR A 126 0.88 -11.73 -5.39
N TYR A 127 2.05 -11.17 -5.11
CA TYR A 127 2.20 -9.73 -4.99
C TYR A 127 1.90 -9.01 -6.32
N LYS A 128 2.48 -9.45 -7.44
CA LYS A 128 2.21 -8.85 -8.77
C LYS A 128 0.74 -8.94 -9.14
N ASP A 129 0.07 -10.04 -8.80
CA ASP A 129 -1.35 -10.21 -9.06
C ASP A 129 -2.21 -9.25 -8.23
N ALA A 130 -1.84 -9.01 -6.97
CA ALA A 130 -2.49 -8.01 -6.12
C ALA A 130 -2.31 -6.57 -6.67
N ILE A 131 -1.12 -6.23 -7.17
CA ILE A 131 -0.87 -4.92 -7.80
C ILE A 131 -1.65 -4.78 -9.12
N ARG A 132 -1.73 -5.83 -9.94
CA ARG A 132 -2.54 -5.83 -11.17
C ARG A 132 -4.03 -5.62 -10.88
N TYR A 133 -4.53 -6.22 -9.82
CA TYR A 133 -5.90 -5.99 -9.37
C TYR A 133 -6.12 -4.52 -8.99
N ALA A 134 -5.24 -3.95 -8.17
CA ALA A 134 -5.32 -2.54 -7.81
C ALA A 134 -5.22 -1.61 -9.04
N TRP A 135 -4.41 -1.99 -10.03
CA TRP A 135 -4.33 -1.30 -11.32
C TRP A 135 -5.63 -1.36 -12.12
N ALA A 136 -6.28 -2.50 -12.16
CA ALA A 136 -7.59 -2.63 -12.80
C ALA A 136 -8.65 -1.79 -12.07
N MET A 137 -8.62 -1.76 -10.74
CA MET A 137 -9.52 -0.92 -9.92
C MET A 137 -9.30 0.57 -10.15
N ALA A 138 -8.05 1.04 -10.14
CA ALA A 138 -7.72 2.46 -10.33
C ALA A 138 -8.16 2.99 -11.70
N ASN A 139 -8.06 2.16 -12.74
CA ASN A 139 -8.49 2.49 -14.09
C ASN A 139 -9.98 2.20 -14.36
N ASN A 140 -10.76 1.88 -13.32
CA ASN A 140 -12.19 1.51 -13.40
C ASN A 140 -12.49 0.33 -14.35
N LEU A 141 -11.51 -0.54 -14.61
CA LEU A 141 -11.65 -1.67 -15.53
C LEU A 141 -12.41 -2.86 -14.93
N VAL A 142 -12.84 -2.76 -13.66
CA VAL A 142 -13.49 -3.84 -12.89
C VAL A 142 -15.01 -3.65 -12.75
N GLN A 143 -15.59 -2.54 -13.20
CA GLN A 143 -17.05 -2.33 -13.26
C GLN A 143 -17.53 -2.89 -14.63
N GLU A 144 -18.43 -3.86 -14.82
CA GLU A 144 -19.65 -4.25 -14.11
C GLU A 144 -19.93 -5.76 -14.26
N ASN A 145 -20.36 -6.45 -13.19
CA ASN A 145 -21.17 -7.66 -13.26
C ASN A 145 -22.35 -7.52 -12.27
N LYS A 146 -23.25 -6.56 -12.55
CA LYS A 146 -24.47 -6.31 -11.74
C LYS A 146 -25.62 -7.29 -12.02
N THR A 147 -25.41 -8.30 -12.86
CA THR A 147 -26.39 -9.36 -13.15
C THR A 147 -25.85 -10.71 -12.70
N GLY A 148 -26.23 -11.11 -11.48
CA GLY A 148 -26.46 -12.51 -11.13
C GLY A 148 -25.39 -13.53 -11.51
N LYS A 149 -24.12 -13.25 -11.20
CA LYS A 149 -23.01 -14.19 -10.92
C LYS A 149 -21.77 -13.31 -10.86
N SER A 150 -21.15 -13.21 -9.68
CA SER A 150 -19.92 -12.47 -9.50
C SER A 150 -18.80 -13.15 -10.29
N THR A 151 -18.72 -12.88 -11.59
CA THR A 151 -17.51 -13.07 -12.37
C THR A 151 -16.57 -11.93 -12.00
N GLY A 152 -16.21 -11.86 -10.71
CA GLY A 152 -14.96 -11.23 -10.33
C GLY A 152 -13.89 -11.95 -11.13
N MET A 153 -13.02 -11.20 -11.78
CA MET A 153 -11.91 -11.73 -12.57
C MET A 153 -11.38 -13.00 -11.89
N PRO A 154 -11.45 -14.19 -12.53
CA PRO A 154 -11.03 -15.44 -11.92
C PRO A 154 -9.50 -15.49 -11.92
N MET A 155 -8.84 -14.57 -11.24
CA MET A 155 -7.54 -14.86 -10.67
C MET A 155 -7.86 -15.76 -9.49
N THR A 156 -7.85 -17.07 -9.75
CA THR A 156 -7.97 -18.15 -8.79
C THR A 156 -6.97 -17.95 -7.66
N TYR A 157 -7.29 -17.08 -6.72
CA TYR A 157 -6.89 -17.27 -5.35
C TYR A 157 -7.76 -18.43 -4.87
N LYS A 158 -7.31 -19.64 -5.16
CA LYS A 158 -7.86 -20.81 -4.47
C LYS A 158 -7.76 -20.45 -2.99
N LYS A 159 -8.91 -20.46 -2.32
CA LYS A 159 -9.13 -20.30 -0.87
C LYS A 159 -8.47 -21.45 -0.10
N THR A 160 -7.22 -21.77 -0.44
CA THR A 160 -6.48 -22.95 -0.01
C THR A 160 -5.35 -22.45 0.87
N GLN A 161 -5.57 -22.61 2.17
CA GLN A 161 -4.57 -22.56 3.23
C GLN A 161 -4.03 -21.16 3.59
N TYR A 162 -4.91 -20.31 4.10
CA TYR A 162 -4.50 -19.38 5.16
C TYR A 162 -4.81 -20.02 6.50
N MET A 163 -3.96 -20.95 6.92
CA MET A 163 -3.93 -21.35 8.32
C MET A 163 -3.39 -20.15 9.12
N VAL A 164 -4.25 -19.72 10.04
CA VAL A 164 -3.94 -18.89 11.19
C VAL A 164 -2.69 -19.44 11.87
N PHE A 165 -1.61 -18.67 11.89
CA PHE A 165 -0.58 -18.82 12.90
C PHE A 165 -0.53 -17.50 13.65
N GLY A 166 -1.38 -17.44 14.68
CA GLY A 166 -1.18 -16.55 15.81
C GLY A 166 0.02 -17.05 16.62
N GLY A 167 0.82 -16.10 17.07
CA GLY A 167 1.81 -16.20 18.12
C GLY A 167 1.82 -14.87 18.83
#